data_AF-A0A514X157-F1
#
_entry.id   AF-A0A514X157-F1
#
_cell.length_a   1.000
_cell.length_b   1.000
_cell.length_c   1.000
_cell.angle_alpha   90.00
_cell.angle_beta   90.00
_cell.angle_gamma   90.00
#
_symmetry.space_group_name_H-M   'P 1'
#
loop_
_entity.id
_entity.type
_entity.pdbx_description
1 polymer ?
#
loop_
_entity_poly.entity_id
_entity_poly.type
_entity_poly.pdbx_seq_one_letter_code
_entity_poly.pdbx_strand_id
1 'polypeptide(L)'
;MKKLVAALLLVSAPAFAGRINEIVIMTTEDVEFVLNLTNGDQSYQITYQDFAKPEQGMDLAVETKLSVRNVHTGRTQEWTCNTQFVKTPTFFEISKTVCN
;
A
#
# COMPACT_ATOMS: atom_id res chain seq x y z
N MET A 1 5.90 41.94 -29.60
CA MET A 1 6.62 41.54 -28.36
C MET A 1 5.74 40.57 -27.58
N LYS A 2 6.32 39.43 -27.15
CA LYS A 2 6.07 38.67 -25.89
C LYS A 2 4.58 38.44 -25.53
N LYS A 3 4.05 37.22 -25.35
CA LYS A 3 4.57 36.07 -24.58
C LYS A 3 3.81 34.79 -25.01
N LEU A 4 4.54 33.75 -25.39
CA LEU A 4 4.03 32.40 -25.63
C LEU A 4 4.88 31.44 -24.78
N VAL A 5 4.67 31.40 -23.47
CA VAL A 5 5.22 30.33 -22.62
C VAL A 5 4.37 30.22 -21.36
N ALA A 6 3.43 29.27 -21.31
CA ALA A 6 2.88 28.71 -20.06
C ALA A 6 1.92 27.56 -20.36
N ALA A 7 2.42 26.42 -20.87
CA ALA A 7 1.64 25.18 -20.87
C ALA A 7 2.53 23.95 -21.15
N LEU A 8 3.55 23.71 -20.31
CA LEU A 8 4.42 22.53 -20.44
C LEU A 8 4.76 21.91 -19.07
N LEU A 9 3.81 21.87 -18.13
CA LEU A 9 4.03 21.28 -16.79
C LEU A 9 3.19 20.02 -16.49
N LEU A 10 2.48 19.45 -17.48
CA LEU A 10 1.54 18.34 -17.22
C LEU A 10 1.91 16.99 -17.85
N VAL A 11 3.08 16.86 -18.49
CA VAL A 11 3.40 15.65 -19.27
C VAL A 11 4.04 14.53 -18.41
N SER A 12 4.46 14.78 -17.18
CA SER A 12 5.14 13.79 -16.31
C SER A 12 4.27 13.15 -15.22
N ALA A 13 3.02 13.60 -15.05
CA ALA A 13 2.12 13.11 -14.00
C ALA A 13 1.65 11.63 -14.12
N PRO A 14 1.38 11.06 -15.32
CA PRO A 14 0.75 9.73 -15.38
C PRO A 14 1.67 8.60 -14.92
N ALA A 15 2.98 8.71 -15.15
CA ALA A 15 3.95 7.72 -14.72
C ALA A 15 4.12 7.67 -13.18
N PHE A 16 3.91 8.79 -12.50
CA PHE A 16 4.00 8.86 -11.04
C PHE A 16 2.75 8.30 -10.35
N ALA A 17 1.55 8.61 -10.89
CA ALA A 17 0.30 8.05 -10.38
C ALA A 17 0.24 6.51 -10.52
N GLY A 18 0.72 5.97 -11.65
CA GLY A 18 0.80 4.51 -11.86
C GLY A 18 1.69 3.81 -10.83
N ARG A 19 2.82 4.43 -10.46
CA ARG A 19 3.74 3.89 -9.44
C ARG A 19 3.13 3.87 -8.04
N ILE A 20 2.35 4.89 -7.68
CA ILE A 20 1.64 4.92 -6.40
C ILE A 20 0.60 3.80 -6.34
N ASN A 21 -0.19 3.63 -7.41
CA ASN A 21 -1.18 2.55 -7.47
C ASN A 21 -0.54 1.17 -7.33
N GLU A 22 0.61 0.96 -7.97
CA GLU A 22 1.35 -0.30 -7.86
C GLU A 22 1.79 -0.58 -6.41
N ILE A 23 2.31 0.42 -5.69
CA ILE A 23 2.71 0.27 -4.28
C ILE A 23 1.49 -0.10 -3.40
N VAL A 24 0.35 0.54 -3.64
CA VAL A 24 -0.91 0.28 -2.92
C VAL A 24 -1.43 -1.15 -3.18
N ILE A 25 -1.36 -1.60 -4.42
CA ILE A 25 -1.73 -2.97 -4.81
C ILE A 25 -0.79 -3.98 -4.15
N MET A 26 0.52 -3.80 -4.30
CA MET A 26 1.53 -4.66 -3.67
C MET A 26 1.36 -4.74 -2.16
N THR A 27 1.08 -3.61 -1.51
CA THR A 27 0.80 -3.57 -0.05
C THR A 27 -0.42 -4.43 0.29
N THR A 28 -1.50 -4.29 -0.48
CA THR A 28 -2.75 -5.00 -0.23
C THR A 28 -2.58 -6.51 -0.40
N GLU A 29 -1.94 -6.94 -1.50
CA GLU A 29 -1.66 -8.35 -1.78
C GLU A 29 -0.78 -8.99 -0.69
N ASP A 30 0.23 -8.26 -0.19
CA ASP A 30 1.12 -8.78 0.85
C ASP A 30 0.43 -8.84 2.23
N VAL A 31 -0.44 -7.87 2.55
CA VAL A 31 -1.28 -7.93 3.76
C VAL A 31 -2.24 -9.13 3.73
N GLU A 32 -2.88 -9.37 2.59
CA GLU A 32 -3.75 -10.53 2.38
C GLU A 32 -2.99 -11.84 2.57
N PHE A 33 -1.77 -11.92 2.06
CA PHE A 33 -0.90 -13.07 2.22
C PHE A 33 -0.49 -13.29 3.69
N VAL A 34 0.03 -12.25 4.37
CA VAL A 34 0.52 -12.32 5.76
C VAL A 34 -0.60 -12.72 6.73
N LEU A 35 -1.82 -12.23 6.51
CA LEU A 35 -2.98 -12.55 7.34
C LEU A 35 -3.77 -13.77 6.85
N ASN A 36 -3.33 -14.43 5.76
CA ASN A 36 -3.98 -15.58 5.13
C ASN A 36 -5.46 -15.32 4.75
N LEU A 37 -5.78 -14.11 4.28
CA LEU A 37 -7.16 -13.65 4.01
C LEU A 37 -7.75 -14.18 2.71
N THR A 38 -6.95 -14.88 1.90
CA THR A 38 -7.42 -15.57 0.69
C THR A 38 -8.09 -16.91 1.01
N ASN A 39 -8.08 -17.33 2.28
CA ASN A 39 -8.91 -18.44 2.73
C ASN A 39 -10.39 -18.02 2.73
N GLY A 40 -11.29 -18.90 2.27
CA GLY A 40 -12.72 -18.60 2.20
C GLY A 40 -13.43 -18.48 3.56
N ASP A 41 -12.70 -18.63 4.67
CA ASP A 41 -13.23 -18.61 6.04
C ASP A 41 -13.18 -17.21 6.66
N GLN A 42 -12.62 -16.24 5.94
CA GLN A 42 -12.48 -14.85 6.37
C GLN A 42 -13.00 -13.90 5.28
N SER A 43 -13.72 -12.86 5.71
CA SER A 43 -13.98 -11.68 4.89
C SER A 43 -13.28 -10.50 5.53
N TYR A 44 -12.71 -9.59 4.74
CA TYR A 44 -12.02 -8.42 5.29
C TYR A 44 -12.45 -7.14 4.57
N GLN A 45 -12.24 -6.02 5.25
CA GLN A 45 -12.43 -4.68 4.70
C GLN A 45 -11.24 -3.82 5.12
N ILE A 46 -10.54 -3.24 4.14
CA ILE A 46 -9.54 -2.21 4.40
C ILE A 46 -10.28 -0.92 4.77
N THR A 47 -10.01 -0.41 5.96
CA THR A 47 -10.64 0.81 6.51
C THR A 47 -9.75 2.04 6.34
N TYR A 48 -8.44 1.84 6.20
CA TYR A 48 -7.46 2.89 5.98
C TYR A 48 -6.24 2.31 5.26
N GLN A 49 -5.70 3.07 4.32
CA GLN A 49 -4.41 2.77 3.70
C GLN A 49 -3.75 4.07 3.25
N ASP A 50 -2.56 4.36 3.74
CA ASP A 50 -1.80 5.57 3.36
C ASP A 50 -0.30 5.39 3.61
N PHE A 51 0.49 6.28 3.03
CA PHE A 51 1.92 6.33 3.26
C PHE A 51 2.24 6.69 4.71
N ALA A 52 3.14 5.92 5.30
CA ALA A 52 3.62 6.11 6.65
C ALA A 52 5.11 6.47 6.65
N LYS A 53 5.61 6.83 7.84
CA LYS A 53 7.05 7.06 8.01
C LYS A 53 7.80 5.72 7.93
N PRO A 54 8.80 5.57 7.05
CA PRO A 54 9.61 4.35 6.98
C PRO A 54 10.48 4.17 8.22
N GLU A 55 10.77 2.91 8.53
CA GLU A 55 11.77 2.55 9.53
C GLU A 55 13.19 2.94 9.06
N GLN A 56 14.14 2.95 9.99
CA GLN A 56 15.53 3.23 9.65
C GLN A 56 16.06 2.17 8.66
N GLY A 57 16.57 2.63 7.52
CA GLY A 57 17.08 1.77 6.45
C GLY A 57 16.03 1.34 5.43
N MET A 58 14.79 1.82 5.54
CA MET A 58 13.73 1.64 4.55
C MET A 58 13.49 2.93 3.76
N ASP A 59 13.05 2.82 2.52
CA ASP A 59 12.84 3.97 1.63
C ASP A 59 11.40 4.47 1.64
N LEU A 60 10.43 3.60 1.93
CA LEU A 60 9.00 3.90 1.92
C LEU A 60 8.25 2.95 2.86
N ALA A 61 7.14 3.42 3.42
CA ALA A 61 6.23 2.58 4.18
C ALA A 61 4.77 2.90 3.87
N VAL A 62 3.91 1.89 3.99
CA VAL A 62 2.45 2.03 3.88
C VAL A 62 1.83 1.40 5.13
N GLU A 63 0.99 2.16 5.81
CA GLU A 63 0.16 1.67 6.90
C GLU A 63 -1.21 1.26 6.33
N THR A 64 -1.63 0.04 6.61
CA THR A 64 -2.95 -0.49 6.25
C THR A 64 -3.68 -0.89 7.51
N LYS A 65 -4.90 -0.39 7.71
CA LYS A 65 -5.81 -0.86 8.76
C LYS A 65 -6.96 -1.60 8.11
N LEU A 66 -7.34 -2.72 8.70
CA LEU A 66 -8.40 -3.56 8.18
C LEU A 66 -9.15 -4.29 9.29
N SER A 67 -10.43 -4.52 9.02
CA SER A 67 -11.31 -5.33 9.85
C SER A 67 -11.45 -6.70 9.21
N VAL A 68 -11.07 -7.76 9.91
CA VAL A 68 -11.18 -9.15 9.44
C VAL A 68 -12.28 -9.85 10.23
N ARG A 69 -13.30 -10.34 9.53
CA ARG A 69 -14.41 -11.08 10.09
C ARG A 69 -14.30 -12.56 9.74
N ASN A 70 -14.26 -13.41 10.76
CA ASN A 70 -14.35 -14.85 10.58
C ASN A 70 -15.80 -15.24 10.27
N VAL A 71 -16.02 -15.93 9.14
CA VAL A 71 -17.36 -16.20 8.61
C VAL A 71 -18.11 -17.23 9.46
N HIS A 72 -17.38 -18.14 10.11
CA HIS A 72 -17.94 -19.21 10.95
C HIS A 72 -18.34 -18.75 12.35
N THR A 73 -17.48 -17.96 13.00
CA THR A 73 -17.67 -17.50 14.38
C THR A 73 -18.34 -16.13 14.47
N GLY A 74 -18.41 -15.40 13.35
CA GLY A 74 -18.91 -14.03 13.28
C GLY A 74 -18.03 -12.99 14.00
N ARG A 75 -16.90 -13.39 14.59
CA ARG A 75 -15.99 -12.51 15.31
C ARG A 75 -15.24 -11.61 14.32
N THR A 76 -15.16 -10.33 14.65
CA THR A 76 -14.36 -9.33 13.93
C THR A 76 -13.12 -9.00 14.75
N GLN A 77 -11.99 -8.94 14.08
CA GLN A 77 -10.72 -8.49 14.63
C GLN A 77 -10.16 -7.39 13.75
N GLU A 78 -9.76 -6.29 14.38
CA GLU A 78 -9.05 -5.20 13.71
C GLU A 78 -7.55 -5.50 13.65
N TRP A 79 -6.92 -5.12 12.55
CA TRP A 79 -5.49 -5.26 12.32
C TRP A 79 -4.90 -3.94 11.86
N THR A 80 -3.69 -3.65 12.32
CA THR A 80 -2.84 -2.59 11.76
C THR A 80 -1.57 -3.22 11.21
N CYS A 81 -1.42 -3.16 9.89
CA CYS A 81 -0.28 -3.66 9.16
C CYS A 81 0.63 -2.52 8.69
N ASN A 82 1.93 -2.71 8.81
CA ASN A 82 2.92 -1.78 8.29
C ASN A 82 3.85 -2.50 7.31
N THR A 83 3.75 -2.11 6.04
CA THR A 83 4.53 -2.66 4.92
C THR A 83 5.68 -1.72 4.62
N GLN A 84 6.90 -2.23 4.68
CA GLN A 84 8.13 -1.48 4.46
C GLN A 84 8.73 -1.86 3.10
N PHE A 85 9.22 -0.86 2.37
CA PHE A 85 9.81 -1.03 1.05
C PHE A 85 11.25 -0.54 1.01
N VAL A 86 12.04 -1.22 0.19
CA VAL A 86 13.38 -0.78 -0.24
C VAL A 86 13.35 -0.41 -1.71
N LYS A 87 14.09 0.63 -2.07
CA LYS A 87 14.19 1.10 -3.45
C LYS A 87 15.15 0.21 -4.24
N THR A 88 14.71 -0.22 -5.41
CA THR A 88 15.53 -0.94 -6.38
C THR A 88 15.85 -0.04 -7.59
N PRO A 89 16.78 -0.44 -8.49
CA PRO A 89 17.09 0.35 -9.69
C PRO A 89 15.88 0.60 -10.59
N THR A 90 14.89 -0.29 -10.55
CA THR A 90 13.70 -0.25 -11.41
C THR A 90 12.48 0.29 -10.67
N PHE A 91 12.31 -0.03 -9.38
CA PHE A 91 11.11 0.32 -8.63
C PHE A 91 11.30 0.27 -7.09
N PHE A 92 10.32 -0.24 -6.35
CA PHE A 92 10.35 -0.56 -4.93
C PHE A 92 9.99 -2.03 -4.74
N GLU A 93 10.59 -2.67 -3.74
CA GLU A 93 10.27 -4.05 -3.33
C GLU A 93 9.89 -4.07 -1.86
N ILE A 94 8.95 -4.96 -1.50
CA ILE A 94 8.56 -5.17 -0.11
C ILE A 94 9.72 -5.84 0.62
N SER A 95 10.22 -5.18 1.65
CA SER A 95 11.22 -5.76 2.55
C SER A 95 10.56 -6.57 3.66
N LYS A 96 9.44 -6.10 4.21
CA LYS A 96 8.65 -6.80 5.24
C LYS A 96 7.27 -6.18 5.41
N THR A 97 6.32 -6.99 5.89
CA THR A 97 5.06 -6.53 6.45
C THR A 97 4.87 -7.10 7.84
N VAL A 98 4.45 -6.26 8.78
CA VAL A 98 4.15 -6.65 10.16
C VAL A 98 2.73 -6.22 10.49
N CYS A 99 1.91 -7.16 10.93
CA CYS A 99 0.52 -6.92 11.34
C CYS A 99 0.35 -7.18 12.83
N ASN A 100 -0.34 -6.27 13.52
CA ASN A 100 -0.70 -6.37 14.94
C ASN A 100 -2.20 -6.17 15.16
#